data_AF-A0A087WT00-F1
#
_entry.id   AF-A0A087WT00-F1
#
_cell.length_a   1.000
_cell.length_b   1.000
_cell.length_c   1.000
_cell.angle_alpha   90.00
_cell.angle_beta   90.00
_cell.angle_gamma   90.00
#
_symmetry.space_group_name_H-M   'P 1'
#
loop_
_entity.id
_entity.type
_entity.pdbx_description
1 polymer ?
#
loop_
_entity_poly.entity_id
_entity_poly.type
_entity_poly.pdbx_seq_one_letter_code
_entity_poly.pdbx_strand_id
1 'polypeptide(L)'
;MLRAALPALLLPLLGLAAAAVAGADMISIHNEEENAFILDTLKKQWKGPDDILLGMFYDTDDASFKWFDNSNMTFDKWTDQDDDEDLVDTCAFLHIKTGEWKKGNCEVSSVEGTLCKTAIPYKRKYLSDNHILISALVIASTVILTVLGAIIWFLYKKHSDSRFTTVFSTAPQSPYNEDCVLVVGEENEYPVQFD
;
A
#
# COMPACT_ATOMS: atom_id res chain seq x y z
N MET A 1 -38.11 -17.89 10.81
CA MET A 1 -39.37 -17.40 10.22
C MET A 1 -39.05 -15.99 9.82
N LEU A 2 -38.92 -15.74 8.52
CA LEU A 2 -38.51 -14.44 7.97
C LEU A 2 -39.65 -14.06 7.03
N ARG A 3 -40.55 -13.19 7.47
CA ARG A 3 -41.64 -12.66 6.63
C ARG A 3 -41.47 -11.15 6.48
N ALA A 4 -40.31 -10.74 5.97
CA ALA A 4 -40.30 -9.60 5.06
C ALA A 4 -41.11 -10.00 3.82
N ALA A 5 -41.83 -9.06 3.19
CA ALA A 5 -42.58 -9.39 1.99
C ALA A 5 -41.58 -9.91 0.94
N LEU A 6 -41.86 -11.10 0.37
CA LEU A 6 -41.02 -11.71 -0.67
C LEU A 6 -40.57 -10.76 -1.81
N PRO A 7 -41.36 -9.73 -2.25
CA PRO A 7 -40.90 -8.80 -3.28
C PRO A 7 -39.88 -7.74 -2.79
N ALA A 8 -39.89 -7.34 -1.52
CA ALA A 8 -39.06 -6.24 -1.02
C ALA A 8 -37.60 -6.59 -0.77
N LEU A 9 -37.30 -7.87 -0.57
CA LEU A 9 -35.92 -8.32 -0.38
C LEU A 9 -35.17 -8.51 -1.70
N LEU A 10 -35.80 -8.33 -2.86
CA LEU A 10 -35.20 -8.72 -4.14
C LEU A 10 -33.88 -7.98 -4.44
N LEU A 11 -33.84 -6.65 -4.25
CA LEU A 11 -32.63 -5.83 -4.47
C LEU A 11 -31.55 -6.09 -3.41
N PRO A 12 -31.86 -6.11 -2.09
CA PRO A 12 -30.88 -6.50 -1.07
C PRO A 12 -30.33 -7.91 -1.29
N LEU A 13 -31.16 -8.88 -1.68
CA LEU A 13 -30.73 -10.24 -1.96
C LEU A 13 -29.84 -10.33 -3.21
N LEU A 14 -30.11 -9.52 -4.25
CA LEU A 14 -29.21 -9.39 -5.40
C LEU A 14 -27.86 -8.80 -4.98
N GLY A 15 -27.86 -7.75 -4.15
CA GLY A 15 -26.64 -7.16 -3.59
C GLY A 15 -25.84 -8.18 -2.77
N LEU A 16 -26.51 -8.93 -1.90
CA LEU A 16 -25.93 -9.99 -1.09
C LEU A 16 -25.34 -11.11 -1.96
N ALA A 17 -26.09 -11.56 -2.98
CA ALA A 17 -25.61 -12.58 -3.90
C ALA A 17 -24.38 -12.12 -4.69
N ALA A 18 -24.37 -10.86 -5.17
CA ALA A 18 -23.23 -10.28 -5.88
C ALA A 18 -21.99 -10.17 -4.97
N ALA A 19 -22.18 -9.73 -3.72
CA ALA A 19 -21.10 -9.69 -2.73
C ALA A 19 -20.53 -11.09 -2.46
N ALA A 20 -21.41 -12.08 -2.26
CA ALA A 20 -21.02 -13.47 -2.01
C ALA A 20 -20.22 -14.06 -3.18
N VAL A 21 -20.62 -13.79 -4.43
CA VAL A 21 -19.86 -14.20 -5.64
C VAL A 21 -18.45 -13.61 -5.65
N ALA A 22 -18.26 -12.41 -5.09
CA ALA A 22 -16.95 -11.76 -4.96
C ALA A 22 -16.17 -12.18 -3.69
N GLY A 23 -16.69 -13.11 -2.88
CA GLY A 23 -16.09 -13.48 -1.59
C GLY A 23 -16.13 -12.33 -0.56
N ALA A 24 -17.17 -11.51 -0.64
CA ALA A 24 -17.44 -10.37 0.22
C ALA A 24 -18.84 -10.49 0.83
N ASP A 25 -19.16 -9.56 1.72
CA ASP A 25 -20.50 -9.31 2.23
C ASP A 25 -20.95 -7.89 1.84
N MET A 26 -22.24 -7.58 1.96
CA MET A 26 -22.69 -6.19 1.88
C MET A 26 -22.06 -5.36 3.01
N ILE A 27 -21.92 -4.06 2.78
CA ILE A 27 -21.27 -3.17 3.73
C ILE A 27 -22.00 -3.12 5.07
N SER A 28 -21.25 -3.28 6.15
CA SER A 28 -21.65 -3.00 7.53
C SER A 28 -20.73 -1.95 8.12
N ILE A 29 -21.26 -1.09 8.98
CA ILE A 29 -20.54 0.04 9.57
C ILE A 29 -20.67 -0.03 11.10
N HIS A 30 -19.54 -0.08 11.80
CA HIS A 30 -19.48 -0.35 13.24
C HIS A 30 -18.93 0.79 14.09
N ASN A 31 -18.42 1.85 13.48
CA ASN A 31 -17.91 3.05 14.15
C ASN A 31 -17.81 4.27 13.19
N GLU A 32 -17.58 5.45 13.78
CA GLU A 32 -17.43 6.73 13.07
C GLU A 32 -16.24 6.71 12.11
N GLU A 33 -15.12 6.10 12.50
CA GLU A 33 -13.90 6.04 11.70
C GLU A 33 -14.12 5.24 10.40
N GLU A 34 -14.85 4.12 10.49
CA GLU A 34 -15.24 3.30 9.35
C GLU A 34 -16.19 4.07 8.43
N ASN A 35 -17.20 4.74 8.98
CA ASN A 35 -18.12 5.57 8.20
C ASN A 35 -17.36 6.68 7.44
N ALA A 36 -16.43 7.35 8.11
CA ALA A 36 -15.59 8.39 7.52
C ALA A 36 -14.65 7.84 6.43
N PHE A 37 -14.04 6.68 6.65
CA PHE A 37 -13.20 6.00 5.65
C PHE A 37 -13.98 5.63 4.40
N ILE A 38 -15.18 5.06 4.57
CA ILE A 38 -16.07 4.72 3.46
C ILE A 38 -16.42 5.99 2.68
N LEU A 39 -16.82 7.05 3.38
CA LEU A 39 -17.18 8.33 2.77
C LEU A 39 -16.05 8.93 1.94
N ASP A 40 -14.83 8.98 2.49
CA ASP A 40 -13.64 9.48 1.79
C ASP A 40 -13.29 8.63 0.55
N THR A 41 -13.40 7.30 0.68
CA THR A 41 -13.17 6.37 -0.43
C THR A 41 -14.17 6.58 -1.55
N LEU A 42 -15.46 6.69 -1.22
CA LEU A 42 -16.54 6.91 -2.18
C LEU A 42 -16.38 8.27 -2.88
N LYS A 43 -16.12 9.35 -2.14
CA LYS A 43 -15.89 10.69 -2.72
C LYS A 43 -14.75 10.71 -3.77
N LYS A 44 -13.75 9.84 -3.63
CA LYS A 44 -12.60 9.76 -4.54
C LYS A 44 -12.82 8.85 -5.73
N GLN A 45 -13.52 7.73 -5.54
CA GLN A 45 -13.55 6.62 -6.51
C GLN A 45 -14.92 6.39 -7.13
N TRP A 46 -16.00 6.71 -6.41
CA TRP A 46 -17.36 6.46 -6.84
C TRP A 46 -17.84 7.57 -7.79
N LYS A 47 -18.52 7.16 -8.87
CA LYS A 47 -19.13 8.06 -9.87
C LYS A 47 -20.62 7.81 -10.06
N GLY A 48 -21.21 6.95 -9.23
CA GLY A 48 -22.63 6.59 -9.30
C GLY A 48 -23.50 7.57 -8.51
N PRO A 49 -24.72 7.15 -8.10
CA PRO A 49 -25.64 7.99 -7.36
C PRO A 49 -25.08 8.43 -6.00
N ASP A 50 -25.64 9.54 -5.49
CA ASP A 50 -25.32 10.10 -4.18
C ASP A 50 -25.72 9.19 -3.01
N ASP A 51 -26.61 8.23 -3.26
CA ASP A 51 -27.13 7.32 -2.26
C ASP A 51 -26.70 5.90 -2.59
N ILE A 52 -26.08 5.24 -1.61
CA ILE A 52 -25.56 3.88 -1.77
C ILE A 52 -26.26 2.97 -0.79
N LEU A 53 -26.73 1.82 -1.28
CA LEU A 53 -27.40 0.84 -0.44
C LEU A 53 -26.41 0.24 0.56
N LEU A 54 -26.79 0.29 1.84
CA LEU A 54 -26.09 -0.37 2.92
C LEU A 54 -26.54 -1.83 3.02
N GLY A 55 -25.70 -2.67 3.64
CA GLY A 55 -26.04 -4.06 3.96
C GLY A 55 -27.02 -4.19 5.12
N MET A 56 -28.05 -3.34 5.18
CA MET A 56 -28.97 -3.26 6.31
C MET A 56 -30.43 -3.35 5.85
N PHE A 57 -31.24 -4.05 6.64
CA PHE A 57 -32.67 -4.23 6.42
C PHE A 57 -33.43 -4.03 7.72
N TYR A 58 -34.70 -3.63 7.63
CA TYR A 58 -35.60 -3.60 8.77
C TYR A 58 -36.21 -4.98 9.03
N ASP A 59 -36.00 -5.50 10.23
CA ASP A 59 -36.62 -6.74 10.71
C ASP A 59 -37.93 -6.39 11.42
N THR A 60 -39.06 -6.79 10.82
CA THR A 60 -40.40 -6.53 11.35
C THR A 60 -40.73 -7.33 12.59
N ASP A 61 -40.09 -8.47 12.81
CA ASP A 61 -40.35 -9.33 13.97
C ASP A 61 -39.71 -8.74 15.24
N ASP A 62 -38.49 -8.19 15.08
CA ASP A 62 -37.75 -7.55 16.17
C ASP A 62 -37.92 -6.02 16.21
N ALA A 63 -38.69 -5.45 15.28
CA ALA A 63 -38.90 -4.02 15.10
C ALA A 63 -37.58 -3.21 15.13
N SER A 64 -36.56 -3.70 14.40
CA SER A 64 -35.21 -3.16 14.47
C SER A 64 -34.44 -3.30 13.15
N PHE A 65 -33.47 -2.42 12.92
CA PHE A 65 -32.56 -2.56 11.77
C PHE A 65 -31.45 -3.58 12.08
N LYS A 66 -31.14 -4.42 11.09
CA LYS A 66 -30.11 -5.47 11.19
C LYS A 66 -29.21 -5.49 9.96
N TRP A 67 -27.94 -5.84 10.19
CA TRP A 67 -26.98 -6.08 9.12
C TRP A 67 -27.14 -7.48 8.51
N PHE A 68 -26.96 -7.59 7.19
CA PHE A 68 -26.95 -8.89 6.48
C PHE A 68 -25.77 -9.78 6.87
N ASP A 69 -24.65 -9.19 7.31
CA ASP A 69 -23.47 -9.91 7.79
C ASP A 69 -23.64 -10.52 9.20
N ASN A 70 -24.83 -10.35 9.80
CA ASN A 70 -25.19 -10.78 11.15
C ASN A 70 -24.36 -10.16 12.28
N SER A 71 -23.64 -9.07 12.01
CA SER A 71 -22.95 -8.31 13.04
C SER A 71 -23.94 -7.47 13.86
N ASN A 72 -23.54 -7.12 15.08
CA ASN A 72 -24.35 -6.28 15.95
C ASN A 72 -24.37 -4.83 15.46
N MET A 73 -25.50 -4.16 15.61
CA MET A 73 -25.62 -2.72 15.36
C MET A 73 -25.02 -1.95 16.55
N THR A 74 -23.74 -1.57 16.43
CA THR A 74 -22.99 -0.85 17.48
C THR A 74 -22.85 0.64 17.21
N PHE A 75 -23.21 1.07 16.00
CA PHE A 75 -23.08 2.43 15.52
C PHE A 75 -24.20 2.71 14.53
N ASP A 76 -24.68 3.93 14.55
CA ASP A 76 -25.63 4.46 13.58
C ASP A 76 -25.39 5.95 13.37
N LYS A 77 -25.79 6.43 12.19
CA LYS A 77 -25.67 7.84 11.81
C LYS A 77 -26.88 8.27 10.99
N TRP A 78 -28.07 7.99 11.53
CA TRP A 78 -29.32 8.32 10.86
C TRP A 78 -29.45 9.83 10.65
N THR A 79 -30.00 10.22 9.50
CA THR A 79 -30.52 11.57 9.30
C THR A 79 -31.78 11.77 10.13
N ASP A 80 -32.02 12.99 10.60
CA ASP A 80 -33.29 13.38 11.19
C ASP A 80 -34.39 13.27 10.11
N GLN A 81 -35.12 12.15 10.10
CA GLN A 81 -36.26 11.88 9.23
C GLN A 81 -37.45 11.47 10.11
N ASP A 82 -38.66 11.85 9.70
CA ASP A 82 -39.87 11.56 10.46
C ASP A 82 -40.03 10.04 10.66
N ASP A 83 -40.23 9.63 11.92
CA ASP A 83 -40.39 8.23 12.33
C ASP A 83 -41.82 7.69 12.05
N ASP A 84 -42.69 8.49 11.42
CA ASP A 84 -44.10 8.17 11.15
C ASP A 84 -44.33 7.33 9.88
N GLU A 85 -43.27 6.89 9.19
CA GLU A 85 -43.38 6.06 7.97
C GLU A 85 -43.49 4.56 8.29
N ASP A 86 -44.30 3.85 7.49
CA ASP A 86 -44.37 2.38 7.53
C ASP A 86 -42.99 1.78 7.21
N LEU A 87 -42.30 1.28 8.23
CA LEU A 87 -40.93 0.72 8.11
C LEU A 87 -40.90 -0.67 7.45
N VAL A 88 -42.04 -1.19 7.02
CA VAL A 88 -42.13 -2.43 6.25
C VAL A 88 -41.33 -2.24 4.97
N ASP A 89 -40.53 -3.24 4.59
CA ASP A 89 -39.78 -3.23 3.34
C ASP A 89 -38.77 -2.06 3.21
N THR A 90 -38.28 -1.59 4.36
CA THR A 90 -37.32 -0.48 4.45
C THR A 90 -35.88 -0.97 4.50
N CYS A 91 -35.06 -0.36 3.65
CA CYS A 91 -33.62 -0.48 3.56
C CYS A 91 -32.95 0.82 4.00
N ALA A 92 -31.64 0.77 4.22
CA ALA A 92 -30.86 1.94 4.56
C ALA A 92 -29.88 2.33 3.46
N PHE A 93 -29.72 3.64 3.27
CA PHE A 93 -28.84 4.21 2.26
C PHE A 93 -27.87 5.19 2.90
N LEU A 94 -26.60 5.10 2.55
CA LEU A 94 -25.59 6.09 2.91
C LEU A 94 -25.64 7.24 1.90
N HIS A 95 -25.84 8.45 2.39
CA HIS A 95 -25.74 9.66 1.58
C HIS A 95 -24.28 10.13 1.49
N ILE A 96 -23.65 10.04 0.32
CA ILE A 96 -22.20 10.27 0.16
C ILE A 96 -21.74 11.71 0.41
N LYS A 97 -22.65 12.67 0.49
CA LYS A 97 -22.29 14.08 0.75
C LYS A 97 -22.11 14.32 2.25
N THR A 98 -23.10 13.94 3.05
CA THR A 98 -23.14 14.15 4.50
C THR A 98 -22.52 13.00 5.29
N GLY A 99 -22.58 11.78 4.75
CA GLY A 99 -22.19 10.56 5.45
C GLY A 99 -23.25 10.05 6.44
N GLU A 100 -24.47 10.58 6.37
CA GLU A 100 -25.62 10.15 7.16
C GLU A 100 -26.41 9.06 6.42
N TRP A 101 -27.20 8.32 7.18
CA TRP A 101 -27.98 7.19 6.70
C TRP A 101 -29.44 7.59 6.61
N LYS A 102 -30.11 7.23 5.52
CA LYS A 102 -31.54 7.48 5.33
C LYS A 102 -32.29 6.17 5.17
N LYS A 103 -33.54 6.17 5.64
CA LYS A 103 -34.49 5.09 5.44
C LYS A 103 -35.10 5.22 4.05
N GLY A 104 -35.32 4.12 3.35
CA GLY A 104 -35.98 4.15 2.05
C GLY A 104 -36.43 2.76 1.61
N ASN A 105 -37.40 2.72 0.70
CA ASN A 105 -37.93 1.44 0.21
C ASN A 105 -36.84 0.64 -0.53
N CYS A 106 -36.74 -0.65 -0.20
CA CYS A 106 -35.82 -1.58 -0.84
C CYS A 106 -36.12 -1.82 -2.33
N GLU A 107 -37.33 -1.56 -2.82
CA GLU A 107 -37.76 -1.81 -4.21
C GLU A 107 -37.38 -0.71 -5.21
N VAL A 108 -36.80 0.41 -4.75
CA VAL A 108 -36.55 1.55 -5.64
C VAL A 108 -35.40 1.24 -6.61
N SER A 109 -35.70 1.27 -7.89
CA SER A 109 -34.82 0.96 -9.03
C SER A 109 -33.70 1.99 -9.28
N SER A 110 -33.52 2.99 -8.40
CA SER A 110 -32.43 3.99 -8.48
C SER A 110 -31.13 3.54 -7.80
N VAL A 111 -31.10 2.32 -7.25
CA VAL A 111 -29.93 1.76 -6.56
C VAL A 111 -29.03 1.06 -7.57
N GLU A 112 -28.17 1.83 -8.25
CA GLU A 112 -27.12 1.25 -9.12
C GLU A 112 -25.80 1.01 -8.37
N GLY A 113 -25.76 1.20 -7.05
CA GLY A 113 -24.58 1.00 -6.23
C GLY A 113 -24.86 0.29 -4.91
N THR A 114 -24.26 -0.90 -4.75
CA THR A 114 -24.06 -1.54 -3.45
C THR A 114 -22.57 -1.52 -3.13
N LEU A 115 -22.23 -1.31 -1.86
CA LEU A 115 -20.85 -1.39 -1.38
C LEU A 115 -20.64 -2.73 -0.69
N CYS A 116 -19.54 -3.40 -1.01
CA CYS A 116 -19.19 -4.69 -0.42
C CYS A 116 -17.97 -4.56 0.50
N LYS A 117 -17.97 -5.33 1.60
CA LYS A 117 -16.89 -5.42 2.58
C LYS A 117 -16.38 -6.86 2.63
N THR A 118 -15.06 -7.03 2.65
CA THR A 118 -14.46 -8.35 2.84
C THR A 118 -13.30 -8.26 3.83
N ALA A 119 -13.21 -9.24 4.72
CA ALA A 119 -12.08 -9.35 5.64
C ALA A 119 -10.88 -9.91 4.87
N ILE A 120 -9.84 -9.11 4.69
CA ILE A 120 -8.58 -9.61 4.14
C ILE A 120 -7.86 -10.34 5.28
N PRO A 121 -7.62 -11.66 5.20
CA PRO A 121 -6.77 -12.34 6.17
C PRO A 121 -5.36 -11.74 6.05
N TYR A 122 -4.93 -11.02 7.08
CA TYR A 122 -3.66 -10.25 7.14
C TYR A 122 -2.43 -11.06 6.67
N LYS A 123 -2.49 -12.39 6.78
CA LYS A 123 -1.44 -13.32 6.37
C LYS A 123 -1.15 -13.35 4.86
N ARG A 124 -2.05 -12.90 3.97
CA ARG A 124 -1.82 -12.96 2.50
C ARG A 124 -1.08 -11.77 1.91
N LYS A 125 -1.14 -10.58 2.52
CA LYS A 125 -0.63 -9.35 1.88
C LYS A 125 0.88 -9.16 2.01
N TYR A 126 1.51 -9.79 3.01
CA TYR A 126 2.96 -9.71 3.25
C TYR A 126 3.75 -10.97 2.88
N LEU A 127 3.08 -12.08 2.58
CA LEU A 127 3.67 -13.37 2.24
C LEU A 127 3.39 -13.71 0.77
N SER A 128 3.63 -12.76 -0.14
CA SER A 128 3.92 -13.17 -1.50
C SER A 128 5.27 -13.88 -1.45
N ASP A 129 5.31 -15.20 -1.61
CA ASP A 129 6.56 -15.99 -1.66
C ASP A 129 7.58 -15.38 -2.64
N ASN A 130 7.09 -14.70 -3.68
CA ASN A 130 7.90 -13.96 -4.63
C ASN A 130 8.71 -12.84 -3.97
N HIS A 131 8.17 -12.11 -2.98
CA HIS A 131 8.90 -11.04 -2.30
C HIS A 131 10.05 -11.58 -1.45
N ILE A 132 9.86 -12.73 -0.79
CA ILE A 132 10.92 -13.39 -0.02
C ILE A 132 12.01 -13.88 -0.96
N LEU A 133 11.65 -14.58 -2.04
CA LEU A 133 12.61 -15.07 -3.03
C LEU A 133 13.39 -13.93 -3.71
N ILE A 134 12.69 -12.86 -4.12
CA ILE A 134 13.32 -11.68 -4.72
C ILE A 134 14.27 -11.01 -3.72
N SER A 135 13.84 -10.80 -2.47
CA SER A 135 14.70 -10.20 -1.44
C SER A 135 15.95 -11.04 -1.17
N ALA A 136 15.82 -12.37 -1.11
CA ALA A 136 16.94 -13.29 -0.91
C ALA A 136 17.91 -13.27 -2.09
N LEU A 137 17.41 -13.25 -3.33
CA LEU A 137 18.23 -13.17 -4.54
C LEU A 137 19.02 -11.86 -4.62
N VAL A 138 18.38 -10.73 -4.28
CA VAL A 138 19.02 -9.42 -4.26
C VAL A 138 20.14 -9.40 -3.22
N ILE A 139 19.87 -9.85 -1.98
CA ILE A 139 20.88 -9.90 -0.91
C ILE A 139 22.05 -10.80 -1.33
N ALA A 140 21.79 -12.02 -1.82
CA ALA A 140 22.85 -12.93 -2.26
C ALA A 140 23.71 -12.31 -3.37
N SER A 141 23.09 -11.64 -4.35
CA SER A 141 23.81 -11.00 -5.46
C SER A 141 24.69 -9.85 -4.99
N THR A 142 24.21 -9.01 -4.06
CA THR A 142 25.02 -7.92 -3.50
C THR A 142 26.24 -8.43 -2.74
N VAL A 143 26.07 -9.47 -1.91
CA VAL A 143 27.17 -10.10 -1.17
C VAL A 143 28.22 -10.66 -2.14
N ILE A 144 27.80 -11.39 -3.17
CA ILE A 144 28.71 -11.96 -4.17
C ILE A 144 29.52 -10.85 -4.87
N LEU A 145 28.87 -9.76 -5.29
CA LEU A 145 29.56 -8.65 -5.96
C LEU A 145 30.58 -7.95 -5.04
N THR A 146 30.26 -7.76 -3.75
CA THR A 146 31.22 -7.17 -2.80
C THR A 146 32.44 -8.06 -2.56
N VAL A 147 32.24 -9.38 -2.47
CA VAL A 147 33.32 -10.35 -2.29
C VAL A 147 34.20 -10.43 -3.53
N LEU A 148 33.61 -10.52 -4.73
CA LEU A 148 34.36 -10.52 -5.98
C LEU A 148 35.14 -9.22 -6.17
N GLY A 149 34.53 -8.07 -5.86
CA GLY A 149 35.21 -6.77 -5.87
C GLY A 149 36.42 -6.73 -4.94
N ALA A 150 36.29 -7.22 -3.71
CA ALA A 150 37.38 -7.29 -2.74
C ALA A 150 38.52 -8.22 -3.20
N ILE A 151 38.19 -9.37 -3.80
CA ILE A 151 39.19 -10.31 -4.34
C ILE A 151 39.94 -9.68 -5.52
N ILE A 152 39.22 -9.09 -6.48
CA ILE A 152 39.83 -8.43 -7.65
C ILE A 152 40.75 -7.30 -7.19
N TRP A 153 40.30 -6.47 -6.24
CA TRP A 153 41.10 -5.40 -5.66
C TRP A 153 42.38 -5.93 -5.00
N PHE A 154 42.28 -7.02 -4.24
CA PHE A 154 43.43 -7.65 -3.59
C PHE A 154 44.43 -8.21 -4.61
N LEU A 155 43.95 -8.87 -5.66
CA LEU A 155 44.80 -9.39 -6.74
C LEU A 155 45.48 -8.25 -7.53
N TYR A 156 44.75 -7.18 -7.82
CA TYR A 156 45.30 -6.00 -8.49
C TYR A 156 46.39 -5.33 -7.65
N LYS A 157 46.14 -5.15 -6.34
CA LYS A 157 47.13 -4.61 -5.41
C LYS A 157 48.39 -5.47 -5.36
N LYS A 158 48.22 -6.79 -5.23
CA LYS A 158 49.34 -7.74 -5.24
C LYS A 158 50.13 -7.68 -6.54
N HIS A 159 49.48 -7.57 -7.69
CA HIS A 159 50.15 -7.47 -8.99
C HIS A 159 50.80 -6.08 -9.22
N SER A 160 50.27 -5.02 -8.61
CA SER A 160 50.89 -3.70 -8.58
C SER A 160 52.18 -3.73 -7.76
N ASP A 161 52.15 -4.37 -6.59
CA ASP A 161 53.33 -4.54 -5.74
C ASP A 161 54.39 -5.46 -6.41
N SER A 162 53.96 -6.53 -7.10
CA SER A 162 54.87 -7.42 -7.85
C SER A 162 55.50 -6.78 -9.11
N ARG A 163 55.00 -5.62 -9.57
CA ARG A 163 55.63 -4.88 -10.67
C ARG A 163 56.81 -4.01 -10.20
N PHE A 164 57.15 -4.05 -8.91
CA PHE A 164 58.27 -3.31 -8.32
C PHE A 164 59.41 -4.20 -7.78
N THR A 165 59.61 -5.42 -8.28
CA THR A 165 60.85 -6.18 -7.96
C THR A 165 61.27 -7.12 -9.09
N THR A 166 61.65 -6.60 -10.26
CA THR A 166 62.49 -7.37 -11.21
C THR A 166 63.42 -6.45 -12.02
N VAL A 167 64.38 -5.81 -11.37
CA VAL A 167 65.70 -5.54 -12.00
C VAL A 167 66.75 -5.52 -10.88
N PHE A 168 67.44 -6.64 -10.63
CA PHE A 168 68.90 -6.65 -10.54
C PHE A 168 69.45 -8.08 -10.32
N SER A 169 70.35 -8.52 -11.20
CA SER A 169 71.59 -9.20 -10.79
C SER A 169 72.65 -9.12 -11.91
N THR A 170 73.69 -8.30 -11.63
CA THR A 170 75.16 -8.39 -11.93
C THR A 170 75.64 -8.61 -13.38
N ALA A 171 76.69 -7.97 -13.95
CA ALA A 171 77.69 -6.91 -13.65
C ALA A 171 78.48 -6.63 -14.99
N PRO A 172 79.31 -5.58 -15.24
CA PRO A 172 80.50 -5.18 -14.46
C PRO A 172 80.75 -3.65 -14.30
N GLN A 173 81.75 -3.31 -13.48
CA GLN A 173 82.15 -1.98 -13.02
C GLN A 173 82.54 -0.98 -14.13
N SER A 174 82.15 0.29 -13.97
CA SER A 174 82.90 1.47 -14.44
C SER A 174 82.65 2.64 -13.47
N PRO A 175 83.68 3.42 -13.08
CA PRO A 175 83.64 4.30 -11.92
C PRO A 175 83.28 5.72 -12.33
N TYR A 176 82.33 6.39 -11.67
CA TYR A 176 82.45 7.81 -11.25
C TYR A 176 81.30 8.15 -10.27
N ASN A 177 81.72 8.34 -9.01
CA ASN A 177 81.12 9.08 -7.89
C ASN A 177 80.52 10.44 -8.30
N GLU A 178 79.72 11.18 -7.52
CA GLU A 178 78.84 11.04 -6.35
C GLU A 178 77.97 12.32 -6.42
N ASP A 179 76.96 12.39 -5.54
CA ASP A 179 76.34 13.63 -5.08
C ASP A 179 75.41 14.36 -6.04
N CYS A 180 74.12 14.32 -5.71
CA CYS A 180 73.24 15.47 -5.85
C CYS A 180 72.19 15.50 -4.71
N VAL A 181 72.61 16.21 -3.66
CA VAL A 181 71.90 17.08 -2.71
C VAL A 181 70.38 17.30 -2.91
N LEU A 182 69.65 17.20 -1.80
CA LEU A 182 68.24 17.57 -1.65
C LEU A 182 68.01 19.07 -1.88
N VAL A 183 66.95 19.37 -2.62
CA VAL A 183 66.46 20.71 -2.94
C VAL A 183 65.92 21.39 -1.68
N VAL A 184 66.44 22.57 -1.35
CA VAL A 184 65.74 23.55 -0.52
C VAL A 184 64.94 24.44 -1.47
N GLY A 185 63.63 24.45 -1.28
CA GLY A 185 62.75 25.41 -1.96
C GLY A 185 62.77 26.73 -1.22
N GLU A 186 62.69 27.83 -1.96
CA GLU A 186 62.18 29.11 -1.44
C GLU A 186 61.64 29.95 -2.61
N GLU A 187 60.31 30.03 -2.64
CA GLU A 187 59.41 31.14 -2.99
C GLU A 187 59.66 32.08 -4.17
N ASN A 188 58.51 32.40 -4.77
CA ASN A 188 58.33 33.22 -5.94
C ASN A 188 58.66 34.68 -5.62
N GLU A 189 59.40 35.36 -6.49
CA GLU A 189 59.21 36.80 -6.64
C GLU A 189 59.41 37.30 -8.09
N TYR A 190 58.65 38.34 -8.42
CA TYR A 190 58.13 38.86 -9.69
C TYR A 190 59.13 39.24 -10.81
N PRO A 191 58.67 39.45 -12.06
CA PRO A 191 59.51 39.91 -13.17
C PRO A 191 59.69 41.45 -13.14
N VAL A 192 60.94 41.91 -13.27
CA VAL A 192 61.26 43.32 -13.54
C VAL A 192 62.31 43.46 -14.67
N GLN A 193 61.79 43.96 -15.80
CA GLN A 193 62.32 44.90 -16.80
C GLN A 193 63.64 44.74 -17.61
N PHE A 194 63.42 44.95 -18.93
CA PHE A 194 64.08 45.84 -19.92
C PHE A 194 65.51 45.58 -20.41
N ASP A 195 65.62 45.31 -21.71
CA ASP A 195 65.94 46.34 -22.74
C ASP A 195 65.10 46.08 -24.01
#